data_AF-A0A525C4X3-F1
#
_entry.id   AF-A0A525C4X3-F1
#
_cell.length_a   1.000
_cell.length_b   1.000
_cell.length_c   1.000
_cell.angle_alpha   90.00
_cell.angle_beta   90.00
_cell.angle_gamma   90.00
#
_symmetry.space_group_name_H-M   'P 1'
#
loop_
_entity.id
_entity.type
_entity.pdbx_description
1 polymer ?
#
loop_
_entity_poly.entity_id
_entity_poly.type
_entity_poly.pdbx_seq_one_letter_code
_entity_poly.pdbx_strand_id
1 'polypeptide(L)'
;MKKVLITLAAVGIFLISSVAMAGIQDFTLVNQTGWDFHFVYVSPDYSDNWGADRLGETEILYTGTSRYISINDGGDHCIWDLKIVDQDQDEFQYMGINFCQVSTVTINFENGAFVAYYN
;
A
#
# COMPACT_ATOMS: atom_id res chain seq x y z
N MET A 1 -39.83 5.71 53.14
CA MET A 1 -39.97 6.35 51.81
C MET A 1 -38.93 7.45 51.72
N LYS A 2 -37.76 7.19 51.09
CA LYS A 2 -36.70 8.17 50.87
C LYS A 2 -36.29 8.14 49.39
N LYS A 3 -36.09 9.33 48.86
CA LYS A 3 -36.19 9.72 47.45
C LYS A 3 -35.04 9.15 46.60
N VAL A 4 -35.39 8.75 45.38
CA VAL A 4 -34.49 8.33 44.30
C VAL A 4 -33.69 9.53 43.80
N LEU A 5 -32.37 9.37 43.65
CA LEU A 5 -31.51 10.28 42.90
C LEU A 5 -30.81 9.42 41.84
N ILE A 6 -31.32 9.45 40.62
CA ILE A 6 -30.67 8.89 39.43
C ILE A 6 -29.74 9.98 38.92
N THR A 7 -28.44 9.82 39.14
CA THR A 7 -27.42 10.69 38.58
C THR A 7 -27.14 10.24 37.15
N LEU A 8 -27.51 11.04 36.15
CA LEU A 8 -27.07 10.88 34.77
C LEU A 8 -25.55 11.12 34.72
N ALA A 9 -24.76 10.06 34.68
CA ALA A 9 -23.36 10.15 34.28
C ALA A 9 -23.31 10.09 32.74
N ALA A 10 -23.13 11.23 32.10
CA ALA A 10 -22.87 11.30 30.66
C ALA A 10 -21.48 10.68 30.40
N VAL A 11 -21.47 9.45 29.90
CA VAL A 11 -20.26 8.76 29.43
C VAL A 11 -19.89 9.37 28.07
N GLY A 12 -18.96 10.32 28.07
CA GLY A 12 -18.36 10.84 26.86
C GLY A 12 -17.41 9.81 26.25
N ILE A 13 -17.83 9.15 25.18
CA ILE A 13 -16.96 8.29 24.36
C ILE A 13 -16.07 9.22 23.54
N PHE A 14 -14.82 9.42 23.98
CA PHE A 14 -13.78 10.01 23.14
C PHE A 14 -13.34 8.98 22.10
N LEU A 15 -13.81 9.14 20.86
CA LEU A 15 -13.23 8.47 19.70
C LEU A 15 -11.87 9.10 19.43
N ILE A 16 -10.82 8.53 20.03
CA ILE A 16 -9.45 8.80 19.61
C ILE A 16 -9.24 8.18 18.23
N SER A 17 -9.40 8.98 17.18
CA SER A 17 -8.99 8.61 15.83
C SER A 17 -7.48 8.43 15.83
N SER A 18 -7.01 7.19 15.63
CA SER A 18 -5.60 6.93 15.39
C SER A 18 -5.21 7.54 14.04
N VAL A 19 -4.42 8.61 14.08
CA VAL A 19 -3.67 9.07 12.91
C VAL A 19 -2.63 7.99 12.59
N ALA A 20 -2.85 7.23 11.52
CA ALA A 20 -1.82 6.36 10.97
C ALA A 20 -0.68 7.26 10.44
N MET A 21 0.52 7.11 10.99
CA MET A 21 1.70 7.79 10.46
C MET A 21 2.18 7.00 9.24
N ALA A 22 2.12 7.62 8.07
CA ALA A 22 2.74 7.07 6.86
C ALA A 22 4.26 7.00 7.03
N GLY A 23 4.86 5.87 6.69
CA GLY A 23 6.32 5.74 6.58
C GLY A 23 6.86 6.61 5.44
N ILE A 24 8.13 7.04 5.54
CA ILE A 24 8.74 7.89 4.51
C ILE A 24 8.82 7.22 3.14
N GLN A 25 8.85 5.89 3.10
CA GLN A 25 8.85 5.09 1.88
C GLN A 25 7.47 4.56 1.47
N ASP A 26 6.41 4.87 2.21
CA ASP A 26 5.08 4.40 1.85
C ASP A 26 4.57 5.12 0.60
N PHE A 27 3.87 4.40 -0.27
CA PHE A 27 3.43 4.93 -1.55
C PHE A 27 2.05 4.40 -1.94
N THR A 28 1.41 5.08 -2.89
CA THR A 28 0.17 4.62 -3.52
C THR A 28 0.48 3.93 -4.84
N LEU A 29 0.06 2.68 -5.00
CA LEU A 29 0.09 1.97 -6.27
C LEU A 29 -1.24 2.16 -7.00
N VAL A 30 -1.21 2.66 -8.23
CA VAL A 30 -2.38 2.87 -9.08
C VAL A 30 -2.31 1.92 -10.26
N ASN A 31 -3.36 1.13 -10.45
CA ASN A 31 -3.47 0.20 -11.57
C ASN A 31 -4.33 0.83 -12.69
N GLN A 32 -3.70 1.16 -13.81
CA GLN A 32 -4.36 1.70 -15.02
C GLN A 32 -4.08 0.80 -16.24
N THR A 33 -3.81 -0.48 -16.01
CA THR A 33 -3.35 -1.39 -17.07
C THR A 33 -4.47 -2.06 -17.86
N GLY A 34 -5.68 -2.14 -17.30
CA GLY A 34 -6.75 -2.99 -17.82
C GLY A 34 -6.72 -4.44 -17.30
N TRP A 35 -5.74 -4.78 -16.46
CA TRP A 35 -5.55 -6.10 -15.84
C TRP A 35 -5.64 -5.97 -14.32
N ASP A 36 -5.95 -7.06 -13.61
CA ASP A 36 -6.05 -7.06 -12.14
C ASP A 36 -4.74 -7.55 -11.54
N PHE A 37 -4.27 -6.88 -10.48
CA PHE A 37 -3.05 -7.29 -9.79
C PHE A 37 -3.42 -8.16 -8.59
N HIS A 38 -2.91 -9.38 -8.59
CA HIS A 38 -3.17 -10.38 -7.55
C HIS A 38 -2.12 -10.37 -6.45
N PHE A 39 -0.87 -10.01 -6.77
CA PHE A 39 0.20 -9.88 -5.78
C PHE A 39 1.06 -8.65 -6.03
N VAL A 40 1.47 -8.00 -4.95
CA VAL A 40 2.38 -6.86 -4.97
C VAL A 40 3.47 -7.09 -3.94
N TYR A 41 4.72 -7.09 -4.37
CA TYR A 41 5.87 -7.26 -3.49
C TYR A 41 6.79 -6.06 -3.57
N VAL A 42 7.50 -5.80 -2.48
CA VAL A 42 8.54 -4.78 -2.41
C VAL A 42 9.76 -5.35 -1.70
N SER A 43 10.94 -5.09 -2.26
CA SER A 43 12.24 -5.52 -1.74
C SER A 43 13.19 -4.33 -1.69
N PRO A 44 14.06 -4.18 -0.69
CA PRO A 44 15.16 -3.24 -0.82
C PRO A 44 16.09 -3.70 -1.95
N ASP A 45 16.69 -2.75 -2.66
CA ASP A 45 17.51 -3.00 -3.88
C ASP A 45 18.74 -3.90 -3.66
N TYR A 46 19.15 -4.12 -2.41
CA TYR A 46 20.24 -5.01 -2.03
C TYR A 46 19.79 -6.43 -1.65
N SER A 47 18.49 -6.74 -1.73
CA SER A 47 17.91 -8.03 -1.33
C SER A 47 17.25 -8.74 -2.51
N ASP A 48 17.63 -10.00 -2.71
CA ASP A 48 16.96 -10.91 -3.65
C ASP A 48 15.64 -11.51 -3.10
N ASN A 49 15.33 -11.25 -1.82
CA ASN A 49 14.10 -11.74 -1.18
C ASN A 49 13.00 -10.66 -1.22
N TRP A 50 11.95 -10.94 -1.99
CA TRP A 50 10.77 -10.10 -2.17
C TRP A 50 9.86 -9.96 -0.94
N GLY A 51 10.03 -10.81 0.08
CA GLY A 51 9.22 -10.77 1.29
C GLY A 51 7.75 -11.17 1.06
N ALA A 52 6.87 -10.65 1.91
CA ALA A 52 5.44 -10.94 1.86
C ALA A 52 4.71 -10.07 0.83
N ASP A 53 3.60 -10.60 0.32
CA ASP A 53 2.65 -9.84 -0.48
C ASP A 53 2.05 -8.68 0.33
N ARG A 54 1.93 -7.53 -0.31
CA ARG A 54 1.47 -6.27 0.27
C ARG A 54 -0.02 -6.02 0.08
N LEU A 55 -0.70 -6.79 -0.77
CA LEU A 55 -2.17 -6.80 -0.83
C LEU A 55 -2.75 -7.67 0.29
N GLY A 56 -2.06 -8.75 0.65
CA GLY A 56 -2.52 -9.71 1.64
C GLY A 56 -3.40 -10.79 1.01
N GLU A 57 -3.85 -11.74 1.82
CA GLU A 57 -4.39 -13.01 1.31
C GLU A 57 -5.69 -12.91 0.49
N THR A 58 -6.44 -11.81 0.62
CA THR A 58 -7.80 -11.69 0.05
C THR A 58 -7.98 -10.49 -0.87
N GLU A 59 -6.99 -9.60 -0.93
CA GLU A 59 -7.14 -8.34 -1.65
C GLU A 59 -6.59 -8.47 -3.07
N ILE A 60 -7.35 -7.94 -4.04
CA ILE A 60 -6.96 -7.82 -5.44
C ILE A 60 -7.00 -6.33 -5.77
N LEU A 61 -5.94 -5.83 -6.38
CA LEU A 61 -5.90 -4.45 -6.86
C LEU A 61 -6.47 -4.41 -8.28
N TYR A 62 -7.78 -4.21 -8.35
CA TYR A 62 -8.52 -4.16 -9.61
C TYR A 62 -8.07 -3.02 -10.51
N THR A 63 -8.18 -3.23 -11.82
CA THR A 63 -7.95 -2.17 -12.81
C THR A 63 -8.78 -0.91 -12.52
N GLY A 64 -8.17 0.26 -12.72
CA GLY A 64 -8.78 1.57 -12.47
C GLY A 64 -8.82 1.98 -11.00
N THR A 65 -8.27 1.17 -10.09
CA THR A 65 -8.24 1.46 -8.65
C THR A 65 -6.81 1.66 -8.14
N SER A 66 -6.69 2.05 -6.87
CA SER A 66 -5.40 2.31 -6.24
C SER A 66 -5.34 1.72 -4.84
N ARG A 67 -4.15 1.31 -4.41
CA ARG A 67 -3.89 0.81 -3.06
C ARG A 67 -2.72 1.52 -2.40
N TYR A 68 -2.90 1.90 -1.14
CA TYR A 68 -1.80 2.32 -0.29
C TYR A 68 -0.95 1.13 0.14
N ILE A 69 0.35 1.19 -0.13
CA ILE A 69 1.35 0.17 0.18
C ILE A 69 2.27 0.71 1.28
N SER A 70 2.36 -0.03 2.38
CA SER A 70 3.28 0.28 3.47
C SER A 70 4.52 -0.60 3.42
N ILE A 71 5.70 0.01 3.48
CA ILE A 71 6.98 -0.69 3.46
C ILE A 71 7.42 -1.08 4.88
N ASN A 72 7.20 -0.19 5.85
CA ASN A 72 7.39 -0.40 7.31
C ASN A 72 8.58 -1.31 7.69
N ASP A 73 9.76 -1.03 7.16
CA ASP A 73 10.98 -1.80 7.47
C ASP A 73 11.77 -1.24 8.68
N GLY A 74 11.38 -0.06 9.18
CA GLY A 74 11.98 0.60 10.33
C GLY A 74 13.31 1.32 10.04
N GLY A 75 13.80 1.29 8.81
CA GLY A 75 15.03 1.93 8.33
C GLY A 75 14.81 3.18 7.49
N ASP A 76 15.92 3.81 7.11
CA ASP A 76 16.02 5.01 6.28
C ASP A 76 16.43 4.71 4.83
N HIS A 77 16.50 3.43 4.45
CA HIS A 77 16.82 3.03 3.09
C HIS A 77 15.70 3.43 2.13
N CYS A 78 16.08 4.07 1.02
CA CYS A 78 15.14 4.73 0.12
C CYS A 78 14.95 4.00 -1.21
N ILE A 79 15.87 3.12 -1.60
CA ILE A 79 15.87 2.51 -2.93
C ILE A 79 15.28 1.10 -2.83
N TRP A 80 14.17 0.88 -3.52
CA TRP A 80 13.42 -0.36 -3.45
C TRP A 80 13.00 -0.80 -4.84
N ASP A 81 12.78 -2.09 -4.95
CA ASP A 81 12.23 -2.73 -6.11
C ASP A 81 10.75 -3.07 -5.87
N LEU A 82 9.95 -2.99 -6.92
CA LEU A 82 8.53 -3.33 -6.94
C LEU A 82 8.31 -4.50 -7.90
N LYS A 83 7.64 -5.55 -7.43
CA LYS A 83 7.17 -6.64 -8.27
C LYS A 83 5.65 -6.75 -8.21
N ILE A 84 5.03 -6.93 -9.37
CA ILE A 84 3.60 -7.10 -9.53
C ILE A 84 3.36 -8.44 -10.24
N VAL A 85 2.34 -9.17 -9.80
CA VAL A 85 1.87 -10.38 -10.45
C VAL A 85 0.39 -10.22 -10.76
N ASP A 86 0.01 -10.44 -12.02
CA ASP A 86 -1.38 -10.29 -12.46
C ASP A 86 -2.21 -11.58 -12.31
N GLN A 87 -3.45 -11.56 -12.80
CA GLN A 87 -4.35 -12.70 -12.72
C GLN A 87 -3.87 -13.95 -13.48
N ASP A 88 -3.01 -13.78 -14.50
CA ASP A 88 -2.49 -14.86 -15.35
C ASP A 88 -1.13 -15.39 -14.86
N GLN A 89 -0.65 -14.86 -13.72
CA GLN A 89 0.66 -15.17 -13.11
C GLN A 89 1.85 -14.56 -13.87
N ASP A 90 1.62 -13.57 -14.73
CA ASP A 90 2.70 -12.83 -15.36
C ASP A 90 3.34 -11.87 -14.35
N GLU A 91 4.68 -11.82 -14.33
CA GLU A 91 5.45 -11.00 -13.39
C GLU A 91 6.04 -9.76 -14.06
N PHE A 92 5.90 -8.62 -13.39
CA PHE A 92 6.48 -7.33 -13.80
C PHE A 92 7.32 -6.76 -12.67
N GLN A 93 8.57 -6.42 -12.96
CA GLN A 93 9.52 -5.91 -11.97
C GLN A 93 10.00 -4.52 -12.37
N TYR A 94 10.02 -3.61 -11.39
CA TYR A 94 10.49 -2.24 -11.52
C TYR A 94 11.56 -2.02 -10.46
N MET A 95 12.80 -1.86 -10.90
CA MET A 95 13.97 -1.85 -10.02
C MET A 95 14.41 -0.42 -9.71
N GLY A 96 14.96 -0.21 -8.51
CA GLY A 96 15.69 1.01 -8.15
C GLY A 96 14.83 2.25 -7.94
N ILE A 97 13.60 2.09 -7.45
CA ILE A 97 12.67 3.19 -7.19
C ILE A 97 13.04 3.89 -5.89
N ASN A 98 13.17 5.22 -5.91
CA ASN A 98 13.42 6.01 -4.71
C ASN A 98 12.10 6.39 -4.02
N PHE A 99 11.59 5.53 -3.12
CA PHE A 99 10.32 5.78 -2.41
C PHE A 99 10.39 6.88 -1.34
N CYS A 100 11.57 7.36 -0.97
CA CYS A 100 11.67 8.59 -0.18
C CYS A 100 11.30 9.85 -0.98
N GLN A 101 11.24 9.75 -2.32
CA GLN A 101 10.88 10.83 -3.23
C GLN A 101 9.61 10.55 -4.03
N VAL A 102 9.29 9.27 -4.23
CA VAL A 102 8.12 8.80 -4.97
C VAL A 102 7.03 8.41 -3.97
N SER A 103 5.89 9.08 -4.07
CA SER A 103 4.71 8.84 -3.23
C SER A 103 3.61 8.08 -3.99
N THR A 104 3.68 8.06 -5.33
CA THR A 104 2.72 7.37 -6.19
C THR A 104 3.42 6.67 -7.34
N VAL A 105 3.10 5.40 -7.53
CA VAL A 105 3.48 4.60 -8.70
C VAL A 105 2.21 4.30 -9.48
N THR A 106 2.14 4.74 -10.74
CA THR A 106 1.04 4.39 -11.64
C THR A 106 1.54 3.44 -12.70
N ILE A 107 0.88 2.29 -12.85
CA ILE A 107 1.20 1.32 -13.89
C ILE A 107 0.15 1.43 -15.00
N ASN A 108 0.62 1.69 -16.22
CA ASN A 108 -0.18 1.71 -17.43
C ASN A 108 0.21 0.56 -18.36
N PHE A 109 -0.69 0.20 -19.28
CA PHE A 109 -0.37 -0.68 -20.39
C PHE A 109 -0.40 0.12 -21.69
N GLU A 110 0.77 0.34 -22.28
CA GLU A 110 0.95 1.21 -23.45
C GLU A 110 1.79 0.49 -24.50
N ASN A 111 1.32 0.49 -25.75
CA ASN A 111 2.03 -0.10 -26.89
C ASN A 111 2.49 -1.55 -26.66
N GLY A 112 1.70 -2.34 -25.91
CA GLY A 112 2.02 -3.74 -25.63
C GLY A 112 2.98 -3.96 -24.46
N ALA A 113 3.29 -2.92 -23.67
CA ALA A 113 4.19 -3.02 -22.53
C ALA A 113 3.59 -2.37 -21.28
N PHE A 114 3.94 -2.92 -20.12
CA PHE A 114 3.63 -2.30 -18.83
C PHE A 114 4.66 -1.20 -18.53
N VAL A 115 4.17 0.00 -18.24
CA VAL A 115 4.99 1.21 -18.04
C VAL A 115 4.66 1.82 -16.69
N ALA A 116 5.68 2.07 -15.87
CA ALA A 116 5.53 2.73 -14.58
C ALA A 116 5.81 4.24 -14.68
N TYR A 117 4.97 5.02 -14.01
CA TYR A 117 5.11 6.47 -13.82
C TYR A 117 5.25 6.78 -12.33
N TYR A 118 6.18 7.67 -11.98
CA TYR A 118 6.56 7.98 -10.60
C TYR A 118 6.25 9.44 -10.28
N ASN A 119 5.49 9.69 -9.21
CA ASN A 119 5.12 11.04 -8.74
C ASN A 119 5.31 11.20 -7.23
#